data_AF-A0A6V8Q186-F1
#
_entry.id   AF-A0A6V8Q186-F1
#
_cell.length_a   1.000
_cell.length_b   1.000
_cell.length_c   1.000
_cell.angle_alpha   90.00
_cell.angle_beta   90.00
_cell.angle_gamma   90.00
#
_symmetry.space_group_name_H-M   'P 1'
#
loop_
_entity.id
_entity.type
_entity.pdbx_description
1 polymer ?
#
loop_
_entity_poly.entity_id
_entity_poly.type
_entity_poly.pdbx_seq_one_letter_code
_entity_poly.pdbx_strand_id
1 'polypeptide(L)' 'VRIVCIGPITAQTAQGLGLSVHKTAEVYTIEGLIEAIVQLVS' A
#
# COMPACT_ATOMS: atom_id res chain seq x y z
N VAL A 1 10.18 3.48 -8.23
CA VAL A 1 9.30 2.34 -7.88
C VAL A 1 8.17 2.86 -7.02
N ARG A 2 6.94 2.37 -7.19
CA ARG A 2 5.79 2.73 -6.35
C ARG A 2 5.54 1.61 -5.34
N ILE A 3 5.28 1.98 -4.09
CA ILE A 3 5.10 1.03 -2.98
C ILE A 3 3.66 1.12 -2.50
N VAL A 4 2.97 -0.02 -2.50
CA VAL A 4 1.60 -0.18 -1.99
C VAL A 4 1.62 -1.23 -0.88
N CYS A 5 0.97 -0.95 0.23
CA CYS A 5 0.88 -1.86 1.37
C CYS A 5 -0.54 -2.40 1.55
N ILE A 6 -0.66 -3.68 1.94
CA ILE A 6 -1.93 -4.38 2.19
C ILE A 6 -2.71 -3.81 3.39
N GLY A 7 -2.03 -3.10 4.29
CA GLY A 7 -2.66 -2.53 5.47
C GLY A 7 -1.73 -1.60 6.26
N PRO A 8 -2.25 -0.95 7.30
CA PRO A 8 -1.57 0.14 8.00
C PRO A 8 -0.31 -0.32 8.74
N ILE A 9 -0.30 -1.53 9.31
CA ILE A 9 0.87 -2.05 10.03
C ILE A 9 2.06 -2.23 9.09
N THR A 10 1.84 -2.84 7.92
CA THR A 10 2.89 -3.00 6.90
C THR A 10 3.37 -1.64 6.38
N ALA A 11 2.46 -0.68 6.20
CA ALA A 11 2.81 0.67 5.78
C ALA A 11 3.69 1.38 6.81
N GLN A 12 3.34 1.31 8.09
CA GLN A 12 4.14 1.87 9.18
C GLN A 12 5.52 1.22 9.27
N THR A 13 5.60 -0.11 9.16
CA THR A 13 6.89 -0.82 9.14
C THR A 13 7.75 -0.40 7.95
N ALA A 14 7.17 -0.32 6.76
CA ALA A 14 7.88 0.12 5.56
C ALA A 14 8.39 1.56 5.70
N GLN A 15 7.56 2.47 6.21
CA GLN A 15 7.93 3.86 6.50
C GLN A 15 9.05 3.95 7.55
N GLY A 16 8.98 3.15 8.62
CA GLY A 16 10.04 3.06 9.64
C GLY A 16 11.37 2.55 9.10
N LEU A 17 11.36 1.79 8.00
CA LEU A 17 12.55 1.35 7.27
C LEU A 17 13.01 2.35 6.19
N GLY A 18 12.41 3.54 6.13
CA GLY A 18 12.76 4.59 5.17
C GLY A 18 12.13 4.43 3.78
N LEU A 19 11.16 3.52 3.62
CA LEU A 19 10.43 3.38 2.36
C LEU A 19 9.30 4.39 2.26
N SER A 20 9.20 5.08 1.12
CA SER A 20 8.08 5.96 0.83
C SER A 20 6.87 5.14 0.35
N VAL A 21 5.89 4.92 1.24
CA VAL A 21 4.63 4.25 0.92
C VAL A 21 3.71 5.22 0.19
N HIS A 22 3.33 4.86 -1.04
CA HIS A 22 2.53 5.72 -1.92
C HIS A 22 1.03 5.51 -1.72
N LYS A 23 0.64 4.29 -1.32
CA LYS A 23 -0.76 3.95 -1.04
C LYS A 23 -0.85 2.77 -0.07
N THR A 24 -1.94 2.72 0.69
CA THR A 24 -2.30 1.58 1.54
C THR A 24 -3.71 1.15 1.14
N ALA A 25 -3.95 -0.16 1.06
CA ALA A 25 -5.29 -0.68 0.78
C ALA A 25 -6.27 -0.30 1.90
N GLU A 26 -7.47 0.16 1.52
CA GLU A 26 -8.53 0.46 2.49
C GLU A 26 -9.19 -0.82 3.02
N VAL A 27 -9.35 -1.82 2.13
CA VAL A 27 -9.83 -3.16 2.45
C VAL A 27 -8.65 -4.12 2.45
N TYR A 28 -8.42 -4.81 3.57
CA TYR A 28 -7.23 -5.64 3.78
C TYR A 28 -7.40 -7.05 3.18
N THR A 29 -7.79 -7.11 1.91
CA THR A 29 -7.90 -8.33 1.10
C THR A 29 -7.07 -8.21 -0.18
N ILE A 30 -6.94 -9.31 -0.93
CA ILE A 30 -6.24 -9.31 -2.22
C ILE A 30 -6.90 -8.32 -3.17
N GLU A 31 -8.23 -8.30 -3.22
CA GLU A 31 -9.02 -7.41 -4.07
C GLU A 31 -8.77 -5.94 -3.72
N GLY A 32 -8.78 -5.60 -2.42
CA GLY A 32 -8.50 -4.24 -1.96
C GLY A 32 -7.07 -3.78 -2.26
N LEU A 33 -6.09 -4.69 -2.23
CA LEU A 33 -4.72 -4.40 -2.65
C LEU A 33 -4.62 -4.14 -4.17
N ILE A 34 -5.29 -4.97 -4.98
CA ILE A 34 -5.33 -4.78 -6.43
C ILE A 34 -5.99 -3.43 -6.75
N GLU A 35 -7.10 -3.10 -6.11
CA GLU A 35 -7.76 -1.81 -6.26
C GLU A 35 -6.82 -0.65 -5.90
N ALA A 36 -6.13 -0.73 -4.76
CA ALA A 36 -5.16 0.28 -4.36
C ALA A 36 -4.03 0.46 -5.38
N ILE A 37 -3.57 -0.62 -6.01
CA ILE A 37 -2.59 -0.57 -7.09
C ILE A 37 -3.20 0.12 -8.33
N VAL A 38 -4.40 -0.27 -8.76
CA VAL A 38 -5.09 0.30 -9.94
C VAL A 38 -5.31 1.81 -9.76
N GLN A 39 -5.83 2.23 -8.61
CA GLN A 39 -6.06 3.64 -8.28
C GLN A 39 -4.77 4.47 -8.18
N LEU A 40 -3.60 3.84 -8.08
CA LEU A 40 -2.30 4.53 -8.05
C LEU A 40 -1.67 4.67 -9.45
N VAL A 41 -2.10 3.83 -10.40
CA VAL A 41 -1.58 3.83 -11.78
C VAL A 41 -2.49 4.51 -12.80
N SER A 42 -3.75 4.72 -12.43
CA SER A 42 -4.73 5.51 -13.19
C SER A 42 -4.54 7.00 -12.90
#